data_AF-A0A6P2FBS3-F1
#
_entry.id   AF-A0A6P2FBS3-F1
#
_cell.length_a   1.000
_cell.length_b   1.000
_cell.length_c   1.000
_cell.angle_alpha   90.00
_cell.angle_beta   90.00
_cell.angle_gamma   90.00
#
_symmetry.space_group_name_H-M   'P 1'
#
loop_
_entity.id
_entity.type
_entity.pdbx_description
1 polymer ?
#
loop_
_entity_poly.entity_id
_entity_poly.type
_entity_poly.pdbx_seq_one_letter_code
_entity_poly.pdbx_strand_id
1 'polypeptide(L)'
;MNASKLIATAAFSLLAVAGAQAETYEGVHSLTSSASRSEVATQAVAAARAGNLYADGASAGAQTFDSTADRSQVRAEAVAKAHDPFASLDRRAFYRDEVPAAYKRPKVSFTRQAGL
;
A
#
# COMPACT_ATOMS: atom_id res chain seq x y z
N MET A 1 1.14 12.06 -82.58
CA MET A 1 0.32 12.09 -81.35
C MET A 1 -0.64 13.27 -81.45
N ASN A 2 -1.93 13.07 -81.21
CA ASN A 2 -2.96 14.09 -81.46
C ASN A 2 -3.34 14.77 -80.14
N ALA A 3 -3.71 16.05 -80.17
CA ALA A 3 -4.00 16.87 -78.99
C ALA A 3 -5.00 16.21 -78.01
N SER A 4 -6.03 15.51 -78.50
CA SER A 4 -7.01 14.81 -77.67
C SER A 4 -6.38 13.71 -76.79
N LYS A 5 -5.33 13.02 -77.26
CA LYS A 5 -4.64 12.01 -76.45
C LYS A 5 -3.86 12.69 -75.33
N LEU A 6 -3.19 13.81 -75.59
CA LEU A 6 -2.49 14.57 -74.56
C LEU A 6 -3.45 15.11 -73.50
N ILE A 7 -4.61 15.63 -73.92
CA ILE A 7 -5.63 16.13 -72.99
C ILE A 7 -6.20 14.99 -72.14
N ALA A 8 -6.47 13.83 -72.74
CA ALA A 8 -6.96 12.67 -71.99
C ALA A 8 -5.93 12.17 -70.98
N THR A 9 -4.65 12.06 -71.35
CA THR A 9 -3.60 11.63 -70.41
C THR A 9 -3.40 12.67 -69.30
N ALA A 10 -3.48 13.96 -69.61
CA ALA A 10 -3.37 15.04 -68.62
C ALA A 10 -4.57 15.08 -67.65
N ALA A 11 -5.78 14.87 -68.15
CA ALA A 11 -6.97 14.77 -67.31
C ALA A 11 -6.91 13.54 -66.40
N PHE A 12 -6.42 12.42 -66.93
CA PHE A 12 -6.27 11.18 -66.16
C PHE A 12 -5.17 11.28 -65.10
N SER A 13 -4.05 11.95 -65.40
CA SER A 13 -2.98 12.19 -64.41
C SER A 13 -3.37 13.19 -63.33
N LEU A 14 -4.18 14.21 -63.66
CA LEU A 14 -4.76 15.14 -62.67
C LEU A 14 -5.74 14.43 -61.72
N LEU A 15 -6.57 13.52 -62.23
CA LEU A 15 -7.50 12.77 -61.39
C LEU A 15 -6.79 11.77 -60.47
N ALA A 16 -5.68 11.19 -60.93
CA ALA A 16 -4.85 10.29 -60.12
C ALA A 16 -4.18 10.99 -58.92
N VAL A 17 -3.84 12.28 -59.05
CA VAL A 17 -3.26 13.09 -57.96
C VAL A 17 -4.32 13.48 -56.90
N ALA A 18 -5.58 13.65 -57.29
CA ALA A 18 -6.66 13.99 -56.35
C ALA A 18 -7.05 12.84 -55.40
N GLY A 19 -6.72 11.60 -55.75
CA GLY A 19 -7.03 10.40 -54.97
C GLY A 19 -6.00 10.03 -53.89
N ALA A 20 -4.84 10.70 -53.86
CA ALA A 20 -3.83 10.48 -52.84
C ALA A 20 -4.23 11.18 -51.52
N GLN A 21 -5.24 10.62 -50.85
CA GLN A 21 -5.64 11.02 -49.51
C GLN A 21 -4.64 10.41 -48.53
N ALA A 22 -3.70 11.22 -48.03
CA ALA A 22 -2.88 10.81 -46.89
C ALA A 22 -3.80 10.71 -45.66
N GLU A 23 -3.70 9.62 -44.89
CA GLU A 23 -4.39 9.57 -43.61
C GLU A 23 -3.94 10.77 -42.77
N THR A 24 -4.90 11.64 -42.45
CA THR A 24 -4.61 12.86 -41.71
C THR A 24 -4.29 12.43 -40.28
N TYR A 25 -3.02 12.56 -39.90
CA TYR A 25 -2.62 12.33 -38.52
C TYR A 25 -3.23 13.43 -37.64
N GLU A 26 -4.28 13.08 -36.91
CA GLU A 26 -5.03 13.94 -35.96
C GLU A 26 -4.22 14.32 -34.70
N GLY A 27 -2.91 14.03 -34.68
CA GLY A 27 -2.08 14.26 -33.52
C GLY A 27 -2.33 13.27 -32.38
N VAL A 28 -1.70 13.54 -31.23
CA VAL A 28 -1.98 12.81 -29.99
C VAL A 28 -3.25 13.39 -29.39
N HIS A 29 -4.33 12.60 -29.36
CA HIS A 29 -5.55 12.99 -28.67
C HIS A 29 -5.27 13.25 -27.19
N SER A 30 -5.74 14.40 -26.70
CA SER A 30 -5.62 14.73 -25.29
C SER A 30 -6.41 13.72 -24.46
N LEU A 31 -5.78 13.18 -23.42
CA LEU A 31 -6.50 12.37 -22.43
C LEU A 31 -7.47 13.29 -21.69
N THR A 32 -8.75 13.15 -22.00
CA THR A 32 -9.84 13.74 -21.20
C THR A 32 -10.15 12.78 -20.06
N SER A 33 -9.57 13.05 -18.89
CA SER A 33 -9.96 12.35 -17.67
C SER A 33 -11.32 12.89 -17.23
N SER A 34 -12.31 12.01 -17.05
CA SER A 34 -13.64 12.38 -16.55
C SER A 34 -13.62 12.80 -15.07
N ALA A 35 -12.61 12.35 -14.32
CA ALA A 35 -12.41 12.69 -12.91
C ALA A 35 -11.18 13.60 -12.72
N SER A 36 -11.31 14.55 -11.80
CA SER A 36 -10.22 15.41 -11.35
C SER A 36 -9.25 14.66 -10.44
N ARG A 37 -8.02 15.19 -10.28
CA ARG A 37 -7.00 14.58 -9.41
C ARG A 37 -7.42 14.55 -7.95
N SER A 38 -8.17 15.54 -7.46
CA SER A 38 -8.62 15.53 -6.07
C SER A 38 -9.68 14.45 -5.84
N GLU A 39 -10.62 14.26 -6.77
CA GLU A 39 -11.63 13.20 -6.71
C GLU A 39 -10.98 11.82 -6.68
N VAL A 40 -9.99 11.57 -7.56
CA VAL A 40 -9.23 10.32 -7.56
C VAL A 40 -8.46 10.14 -6.24
N ALA A 41 -7.87 11.19 -5.68
CA ALA A 41 -7.17 11.10 -4.40
C ALA A 41 -8.11 10.74 -3.25
N THR A 42 -9.29 11.36 -3.19
CA THR A 42 -10.32 11.04 -2.19
C THR A 42 -10.81 9.60 -2.34
N GLN A 43 -11.07 9.14 -3.56
CA GLN A 43 -11.46 7.76 -3.84
C GLN A 43 -10.35 6.77 -3.49
N ALA A 44 -9.09 7.09 -3.78
CA ALA A 44 -7.94 6.24 -3.45
C ALA A 44 -7.77 6.07 -1.93
N VAL A 45 -7.96 7.13 -1.15
CA VAL A 45 -7.94 7.03 0.32
C VAL A 45 -9.09 6.16 0.83
N ALA A 46 -10.29 6.31 0.27
CA ALA A 46 -11.43 5.47 0.62
C ALA A 46 -11.17 3.99 0.30
N ALA A 47 -10.64 3.69 -0.89
CA ALA A 47 -10.30 2.33 -1.31
C ALA A 47 -9.19 1.72 -0.43
N ALA A 48 -8.15 2.50 -0.09
CA ALA A 48 -7.09 2.04 0.80
C ALA A 48 -7.62 1.68 2.19
N ARG A 49 -8.58 2.46 2.72
CA ARG A 49 -9.23 2.16 4.01
C ARG A 49 -10.15 0.94 3.94
N ALA A 50 -10.80 0.69 2.81
CA ALA A 50 -11.64 -0.47 2.63
C ALA A 50 -10.85 -1.80 2.64
N GLY A 51 -9.55 -1.75 2.36
CA GLY A 51 -8.71 -2.94 2.27
C GLY A 51 -9.06 -3.83 1.07
N ASN A 52 -8.55 -5.07 1.05
CA ASN A 52 -8.88 -6.02 -0.02
C ASN A 52 -10.21 -6.72 0.29
N LEU A 53 -11.30 -6.19 -0.27
CA LEU A 53 -12.66 -6.74 -0.15
C LEU A 53 -12.81 -8.16 -0.74
N TYR A 54 -11.86 -8.61 -1.55
CA TYR A 54 -11.87 -9.92 -2.19
C TYR A 54 -10.77 -10.86 -1.68
N ALA A 55 -10.09 -10.51 -0.59
CA ALA A 55 -9.15 -11.43 0.05
C ALA A 55 -9.91 -12.65 0.60
N ASP A 56 -9.23 -13.80 0.69
CA ASP A 56 -9.79 -15.08 1.14
C ASP A 56 -10.37 -15.05 2.58
N GLY A 57 -10.20 -13.96 3.33
CA GLY A 57 -10.79 -13.73 4.65
C GLY A 57 -11.75 -12.53 4.74
N ALA A 58 -11.99 -11.79 3.65
CA ALA A 58 -12.71 -10.51 3.68
C ALA A 58 -14.17 -10.66 4.14
N SER A 59 -14.79 -11.79 3.81
CA SER A 59 -16.16 -12.15 4.20
C SER A 59 -16.22 -13.20 5.31
N ALA A 60 -15.08 -13.54 5.92
CA ALA A 60 -14.98 -14.59 6.92
C ALA A 60 -15.58 -14.20 8.28
N GLY A 61 -15.91 -12.92 8.51
CA GLY A 61 -16.42 -12.45 9.80
C GLY A 61 -15.43 -12.66 10.94
N ALA A 62 -15.91 -12.66 12.19
CA ALA A 62 -15.06 -12.96 13.34
C ALA A 62 -14.65 -14.44 13.31
N GLN A 63 -13.35 -14.68 13.12
CA GLN A 63 -12.79 -16.02 13.13
C GLN A 63 -12.53 -16.48 14.56
N THR A 64 -12.95 -17.71 14.87
CA THR A 64 -12.62 -18.35 16.15
C THR A 64 -11.12 -18.68 16.16
N PHE A 65 -10.43 -18.17 17.18
CA PHE A 65 -9.02 -18.50 17.43
C PHE A 65 -8.93 -19.45 18.62
N ASP A 66 -8.49 -20.69 18.36
CA ASP A 66 -8.18 -21.64 19.41
C ASP A 66 -6.73 -21.45 19.86
N SER A 67 -6.57 -20.76 21.00
CA SER A 67 -5.25 -20.67 21.64
C SER A 67 -4.90 -22.02 22.26
N THR A 68 -3.78 -22.60 21.83
CA THR A 68 -3.23 -23.82 22.44
C THR A 68 -2.36 -23.54 23.66
N ALA A 69 -2.11 -22.26 23.97
CA ALA A 69 -1.28 -21.86 25.10
C ALA A 69 -2.07 -21.91 26.42
N ASP A 70 -1.43 -22.43 27.47
CA ASP A 70 -2.01 -22.41 28.80
C ASP A 70 -2.14 -20.96 29.30
N ARG A 71 -3.36 -20.54 29.67
CA ARG A 71 -3.65 -19.17 30.08
C ARG A 71 -2.87 -18.75 31.33
N SER A 72 -2.59 -19.68 32.24
CA SER A 72 -1.79 -19.41 33.44
C SER A 72 -0.32 -19.16 33.09
N GLN A 73 0.22 -19.90 32.12
CA GLN A 73 1.58 -19.67 31.61
C GLN A 73 1.68 -18.31 30.91
N VAL A 74 0.75 -18.00 29.99
CA VAL A 74 0.71 -16.69 29.31
C VAL A 74 0.63 -15.55 30.31
N ARG A 75 -0.18 -15.70 31.37
CA ARG A 75 -0.26 -14.68 32.43
C ARG A 75 1.05 -14.57 33.21
N ALA A 76 1.68 -15.69 33.57
CA ALA A 76 2.94 -15.69 34.30
C ALA A 76 4.05 -15.02 33.49
N GLU A 77 4.14 -15.32 32.19
CA GLU A 77 5.07 -14.68 31.25
C GLU A 77 4.82 -13.18 31.11
N ALA A 78 3.55 -12.78 30.95
CA ALA A 78 3.18 -11.37 30.86
C ALA A 78 3.55 -10.60 32.14
N VAL A 79 3.29 -11.19 33.31
CA VAL A 79 3.68 -10.61 34.61
C VAL A 79 5.20 -10.53 34.74
N ALA A 80 5.93 -11.58 34.37
CA ALA A 80 7.39 -11.57 34.37
C ALA A 80 7.95 -10.48 33.45
N LYS A 81 7.37 -10.31 32.26
CA LYS A 81 7.78 -9.27 31.31
C LYS A 81 7.43 -7.86 31.79
N ALA A 82 6.28 -7.68 32.44
CA ALA A 82 5.91 -6.40 33.05
C ALA A 82 6.82 -6.01 34.22
N HIS A 83 7.38 -6.99 34.92
CA HIS A 83 8.36 -6.78 35.99
C HIS A 83 9.82 -6.75 35.52
N ASP A 84 10.08 -6.80 34.20
CA ASP A 84 11.42 -6.69 33.63
C ASP A 84 12.01 -5.30 33.93
N PRO A 85 13.06 -5.20 34.77
CA PRO A 85 13.65 -3.91 35.15
C PRO A 85 14.32 -3.20 33.98
N PHE A 86 14.59 -3.91 32.87
CA PHE A 86 15.25 -3.38 31.68
C PHE A 86 14.26 -3.04 30.57
N ALA A 87 12.95 -3.16 30.80
CA ALA A 87 11.93 -2.94 29.76
C ALA A 87 11.99 -1.54 29.12
N SER A 88 12.46 -0.52 29.86
CA SER A 88 12.61 0.85 29.36
C SER A 88 13.99 1.17 28.79
N LEU A 89 14.92 0.22 28.78
CA LEU A 89 16.31 0.45 28.38
C LEU A 89 16.57 -0.13 26.99
N ASP A 90 17.17 0.67 26.12
CA ASP A 90 17.76 0.16 24.89
C ASP A 90 19.13 -0.43 25.21
N ARG A 91 19.31 -1.74 24.98
CA ARG A 91 20.58 -2.44 25.22
C ARG A 91 21.72 -1.85 24.40
N ARG A 92 21.42 -1.33 23.20
CA ARG A 92 22.40 -0.76 22.26
C ARG A 92 23.06 0.52 22.75
N ALA A 93 22.47 1.16 23.76
CA ALA A 93 23.06 2.33 24.39
C ALA A 93 24.24 1.97 25.32
N PHE A 94 24.45 0.68 25.62
CA PHE A 94 25.49 0.20 26.52
C PHE A 94 26.63 -0.48 25.76
N TYR A 95 27.83 -0.45 26.35
CA TYR A 95 29.00 -1.12 25.80
C TYR A 95 28.71 -2.63 25.63
N ARG A 96 28.98 -3.17 24.44
CA ARG A 96 28.72 -4.58 24.07
C ARG A 96 27.25 -5.03 24.22
N ASP A 97 26.30 -4.11 24.17
CA ASP A 97 24.86 -4.41 24.36
C ASP A 97 24.54 -5.03 25.74
N GLU A 98 25.39 -4.79 26.74
CA GLU A 98 25.27 -5.31 28.10
C GLU A 98 24.85 -4.21 29.08
N VAL A 99 23.63 -4.31 29.62
CA VAL A 99 23.14 -3.38 30.64
C VAL A 99 23.82 -3.68 31.98
N PRO A 100 24.49 -2.70 32.62
CA PRO A 100 25.11 -2.90 33.93
C PRO A 100 24.12 -3.31 35.02
N ALA A 101 24.56 -4.18 35.94
CA ALA A 101 23.74 -4.69 37.04
C ALA A 101 23.14 -3.60 37.95
N ALA A 102 23.74 -2.41 37.99
CA ALA A 102 23.24 -1.25 38.73
C ALA A 102 21.85 -0.79 38.29
N TYR A 103 21.44 -1.07 37.04
CA TYR A 103 20.11 -0.72 36.53
C TYR A 103 19.02 -1.70 36.94
N LYS A 104 19.37 -2.81 37.61
CA LYS A 104 18.39 -3.75 38.17
C LYS A 104 17.72 -3.10 39.39
N ARG A 105 16.45 -2.70 39.26
CA ARG A 105 15.69 -2.11 40.39
C ARG A 105 15.76 -3.03 41.61
N PRO A 106 16.03 -2.50 42.83
CA PRO A 106 15.92 -3.29 44.05
C PRO A 106 14.48 -3.79 44.19
N LYS A 107 14.30 -5.06 44.58
CA LYS A 107 12.98 -5.63 44.84
C LYS A 107 12.31 -4.82 45.94
N VAL A 108 11.33 -4.00 45.60
CA VAL A 108 10.47 -3.34 46.60
C VAL A 108 9.49 -4.37 47.13
N SER A 109 9.77 -4.89 48.33
CA SER A 109 8.82 -5.77 49.04
C SER A 109 7.71 -4.91 49.64
N PHE A 110 6.54 -4.91 49.01
CA PHE A 110 5.33 -4.40 49.65
C PHE A 110 4.78 -5.49 50.57
N THR A 111 5.11 -5.43 51.85
CA THR A 111 4.40 -6.21 52.87
C THR A 111 2.96 -5.74 52.89
N ARG A 112 2.05 -6.54 52.33
CA ARG A 112 0.61 -6.32 52.47
C ARG A 112 0.24 -6.57 53.93
N GLN A 113 0.29 -5.52 54.74
CA GLN A 113 -0.21 -5.55 56.10
C GLN A 113 -1.74 -5.70 56.00
N ALA A 114 -2.23 -6.91 56.23
CA ALA A 114 -3.67 -7.16 56.35
C ALA A 114 -4.17 -6.38 57.57
N GLY A 115 -5.01 -5.38 57.33
CA GLY A 115 -5.72 -4.68 58.39
C GLY A 115 -6.70 -5.64 59.07
N LEU A 116 -6.59 -5.74 60.39
CA LEU A 116 -7.59 -6.32 61.28
C LEU A 116 -8.80 -5.40 61.40
#